data_AF-A0A6P4I3C2-F1
#
_entry.id   AF-A0A6P4I3C2-F1
#
_cell.length_a   1.000
_cell.length_b   1.000
_cell.length_c   1.000
_cell.angle_alpha   90.00
_cell.angle_beta   90.00
_cell.angle_gamma   90.00
#
_symmetry.space_group_name_H-M   'P 1'
#
loop_
_entity.id
_entity.type
_entity.pdbx_description
1 polymer ?
#
loop_
_entity_poly.entity_id
_entity_poly.type
_entity_poly.pdbx_seq_one_letter_code
_entity_poly.pdbx_strand_id
1 'polypeptide(L)'
;MKFRLKTFCFVVPLDIGCLIIAVILILFELLAPPLHDPGPAGSPGRRLAAAYRLLNIVHSLGCMLLFAAYFLRFSLLVLAFMASLILHMVMLPVFLFLDIFVWRTDTLDVTIAFVGVFLSFYFLWVTYSFYYECKKEKLIQDRVRFQEDI
;
A
#
# COMPACT_ATOMS: atom_id res chain seq x y z
N MET A 1 17.62 -8.97 -14.00
CA MET A 1 17.49 -10.17 -13.15
C MET A 1 16.01 -10.55 -13.04
N LYS A 2 15.61 -11.76 -13.48
CA LYS A 2 14.24 -12.26 -13.42
C LYS A 2 14.01 -12.96 -12.07
N PHE A 3 13.79 -12.21 -11.00
CA PHE A 3 13.28 -12.78 -9.75
C PHE A 3 11.77 -13.03 -9.93
N ARG A 4 11.40 -14.23 -10.40
CA ARG A 4 10.00 -14.66 -10.36
C ARG A 4 9.70 -15.08 -8.92
N LEU A 5 8.86 -14.32 -8.22
CA LEU A 5 8.31 -14.71 -6.90
C LEU A 5 7.56 -16.04 -6.94
N LYS A 6 7.26 -16.57 -8.14
CA LYS A 6 6.64 -17.87 -8.35
C LYS A 6 7.33 -19.02 -7.59
N THR A 7 8.60 -18.86 -7.21
CA THR A 7 9.37 -19.93 -6.57
C THR A 7 9.33 -19.91 -5.03
N PHE A 8 8.96 -18.81 -4.37
CA PHE A 8 9.07 -18.72 -2.89
C PHE A 8 7.79 -19.09 -2.13
N CYS A 9 6.65 -19.20 -2.82
CA CYS A 9 5.40 -19.73 -2.26
C CYS A 9 4.78 -20.70 -3.28
N PHE A 10 5.15 -21.98 -3.19
CA PHE A 10 4.65 -23.04 -4.08
C PHE A 10 3.12 -23.28 -3.98
N VAL A 11 2.45 -22.68 -2.98
CA VAL A 11 1.08 -23.02 -2.59
C VAL A 11 0.06 -21.93 -2.92
N VAL A 12 0.47 -20.66 -3.10
CA VAL A 12 -0.47 -19.54 -3.29
C VAL A 12 -0.16 -18.80 -4.58
N PRO A 13 -1.09 -18.77 -5.57
CA PRO A 13 -0.90 -17.94 -6.76
C PRO A 13 -0.75 -16.48 -6.35
N LEU A 14 0.14 -15.76 -7.05
CA LEU A 14 0.52 -14.37 -6.76
C LEU A 14 -0.72 -13.45 -6.66
N ASP A 15 -1.73 -13.75 -7.48
CA ASP A 15 -3.03 -13.08 -7.53
C ASP A 15 -3.74 -13.17 -6.16
N ILE A 16 -3.81 -14.37 -5.56
CA ILE A 16 -4.43 -14.57 -4.24
C ILE A 16 -3.62 -13.87 -3.15
N GLY A 17 -2.28 -13.87 -3.25
CA GLY A 17 -1.41 -13.12 -2.35
C GLY A 17 -1.73 -11.61 -2.38
N CYS A 18 -1.90 -11.04 -3.58
CA CYS A 18 -2.26 -9.65 -3.77
C CYS A 18 -3.65 -9.31 -3.17
N LEU A 19 -4.62 -10.21 -3.36
CA LEU A 19 -5.96 -10.07 -2.77
C LEU A 19 -5.93 -10.14 -1.24
N ILE A 20 -5.19 -11.10 -0.66
CA ILE A 20 -5.02 -11.22 0.79
C ILE A 20 -4.38 -9.94 1.34
N ILE A 21 -3.35 -9.41 0.67
CA ILE A 21 -2.71 -8.15 1.07
C ILE A 21 -3.70 -6.99 1.04
N ALA A 22 -4.49 -6.86 -0.02
CA ALA A 22 -5.51 -5.81 -0.13
C ALA A 22 -6.54 -5.91 1.02
N VAL A 23 -7.03 -7.12 1.32
CA VAL A 23 -8.00 -7.35 2.41
C VAL A 23 -7.40 -7.04 3.77
N ILE A 24 -6.18 -7.51 4.04
CA ILE A 24 -5.47 -7.23 5.29
C ILE A 24 -5.27 -5.72 5.45
N LEU A 25 -4.79 -5.02 4.43
CA LEU A 25 -4.56 -3.57 4.48
C LEU A 25 -5.87 -2.79 4.74
N ILE A 26 -6.95 -3.16 4.06
CA ILE A 26 -8.27 -2.53 4.28
C ILE A 26 -8.74 -2.79 5.72
N LEU A 27 -8.57 -4.01 6.23
CA LEU A 27 -8.96 -4.35 7.60
C LEU A 27 -8.16 -3.55 8.63
N PHE A 28 -6.84 -3.43 8.44
CA PHE A 28 -5.97 -2.65 9.31
C PHE A 28 -6.31 -1.15 9.28
N GLU A 29 -6.58 -0.57 8.11
CA GLU A 29 -7.03 0.82 7.99
C GLU A 29 -8.39 1.05 8.66
N LEU A 30 -9.30 0.06 8.60
CA LEU A 30 -10.61 0.17 9.23
C LEU A 30 -10.56 0.00 10.76
N LEU A 31 -9.62 -0.81 11.27
CA LEU A 31 -9.39 -1.01 12.70
C LEU A 31 -8.48 0.06 13.31
N ALA A 32 -7.81 0.89 12.49
CA ALA A 32 -6.89 1.90 12.99
C ALA A 32 -7.64 2.88 13.91
N PRO A 33 -7.28 2.95 15.21
CA PRO A 33 -7.95 3.85 16.13
C PRO A 33 -7.72 5.31 15.70
N PRO A 34 -8.69 6.20 15.91
CA PRO A 34 -8.48 7.62 15.65
C PRO A 34 -7.31 8.11 16.50
N LEU A 35 -6.31 8.74 15.87
CA LEU A 35 -5.22 9.40 16.59
C LEU A 35 -5.80 10.31 17.67
N HIS A 36 -5.14 10.23 18.84
CA HIS A 36 -5.40 10.92 20.10
C HIS A 36 -5.99 12.32 19.95
N ASP A 37 -6.81 12.75 20.92
CA ASP A 37 -7.57 14.00 20.88
C ASP A 37 -6.70 15.17 20.37
N PRO A 38 -7.05 15.82 19.24
CA PRO A 38 -6.14 16.70 18.49
C PRO A 38 -5.81 18.04 19.19
N GLY A 39 -6.13 18.16 20.48
CA GLY A 39 -5.97 19.36 21.26
C GLY A 39 -6.82 20.53 20.74
N PRO A 40 -6.60 21.74 21.28
CA PRO A 40 -7.38 22.91 20.94
C PRO A 40 -7.26 23.30 19.46
N ALA A 41 -8.31 23.97 18.95
CA ALA A 41 -8.37 24.43 17.56
C ALA A 41 -7.19 25.35 17.21
N GLY A 42 -6.50 25.03 16.10
CA GLY A 42 -5.36 25.82 15.60
C GLY A 42 -3.97 25.28 15.95
N SER A 43 -3.89 24.26 16.83
CA SER A 43 -2.63 23.63 17.19
C SER A 43 -1.94 22.96 15.97
N PRO A 44 -0.60 22.91 15.94
CA PRO A 44 0.12 22.13 14.93
C PRO A 44 -0.26 20.64 14.99
N GLY A 45 -0.58 20.11 16.18
CA GLY A 45 -1.05 18.73 16.38
C GLY A 45 -2.35 18.43 15.62
N ARG A 46 -3.32 19.36 15.60
CA ARG A 46 -4.57 19.17 14.84
C ARG A 46 -4.35 19.15 13.33
N ARG A 47 -3.41 19.95 12.81
CA ARG A 47 -3.05 19.91 11.38
C ARG A 47 -2.32 18.62 11.04
N LEU A 48 -1.46 18.14 11.94
CA LEU A 48 -0.75 16.89 11.80
C LEU A 48 -1.71 15.69 11.79
N ALA A 49 -2.66 15.66 12.71
CA ALA A 49 -3.71 14.65 12.77
C ALA A 49 -4.61 14.66 11.51
N ALA A 50 -4.94 15.85 10.98
CA ALA A 50 -5.70 15.96 9.73
C ALA A 50 -4.89 15.45 8.53
N ALA A 51 -3.60 15.76 8.44
CA ALA A 51 -2.73 15.29 7.38
C ALA A 51 -2.52 13.77 7.45
N TYR A 52 -2.38 13.20 8.65
CA TYR A 52 -2.31 11.76 8.86
C TYR A 52 -3.61 11.05 8.42
N ARG A 53 -4.78 11.59 8.79
CA ARG A 53 -6.07 11.05 8.31
C ARG A 53 -6.19 11.09 6.79
N LEU A 54 -5.78 12.19 6.16
CA LEU A 54 -5.76 12.29 4.70
C LEU A 54 -4.84 11.25 4.07
N LEU A 55 -3.66 11.03 4.65
CA LEU A 55 -2.72 10.01 4.20
C LEU A 55 -3.34 8.61 4.26
N ASN A 56 -4.01 8.26 5.36
CA ASN A 56 -4.71 6.98 5.52
C ASN A 56 -5.87 6.84 4.53
N ILE A 57 -6.65 7.90 4.27
CA ILE A 57 -7.71 7.87 3.25
C ILE A 57 -7.13 7.60 1.85
N VAL A 58 -6.04 8.28 1.49
CA VAL A 58 -5.35 8.07 0.21
C VAL A 58 -4.78 6.65 0.12
N HIS A 59 -4.23 6.14 1.22
CA HIS A 59 -3.69 4.78 1.27
C HIS A 59 -4.81 3.73 1.16
N SER A 60 -5.93 3.92 1.84
CA SER A 60 -7.13 3.10 1.75
C SER A 60 -7.73 3.09 0.33
N LEU A 61 -7.81 4.25 -0.32
CA LEU A 61 -8.18 4.34 -1.75
C LEU A 61 -7.21 3.55 -2.63
N GLY A 62 -5.91 3.64 -2.36
CA GLY A 62 -4.89 2.81 -2.99
C GLY A 62 -5.19 1.31 -2.83
N CYS A 63 -5.53 0.85 -1.63
CA CYS A 63 -5.83 -0.55 -1.36
C CYS A 63 -7.07 -1.02 -2.14
N MET A 64 -8.09 -0.17 -2.26
CA MET A 64 -9.25 -0.43 -3.12
C MET A 64 -8.87 -0.50 -4.61
N LEU A 65 -7.93 0.33 -5.06
CA LEU A 65 -7.39 0.24 -6.42
C LEU A 65 -6.64 -1.07 -6.64
N LEU A 66 -5.90 -1.57 -5.65
CA LEU A 66 -5.24 -2.88 -5.74
C LEU A 66 -6.26 -4.02 -5.85
N PHE A 67 -7.33 -3.95 -5.07
CA PHE A 67 -8.44 -4.90 -5.14
C PHE A 67 -9.12 -4.87 -6.52
N ALA A 68 -9.42 -3.68 -7.06
CA ALA A 68 -9.94 -3.54 -8.41
C ALA A 68 -8.94 -4.01 -9.49
N ALA A 69 -7.64 -3.77 -9.28
CA ALA A 69 -6.59 -4.23 -10.19
C ALA A 69 -6.51 -5.76 -10.27
N TYR A 70 -6.81 -6.46 -9.17
CA TYR A 70 -6.90 -7.92 -9.17
C TYR A 70 -7.98 -8.42 -10.14
N PHE A 71 -9.18 -7.84 -10.11
CA PHE A 71 -10.28 -8.26 -11.00
C PHE A 71 -10.07 -7.81 -12.44
N LEU A 72 -9.61 -6.58 -12.65
CA LEU A 72 -9.49 -5.98 -13.98
C LEU A 72 -8.15 -6.27 -14.66
N ARG A 73 -7.17 -6.81 -13.93
CA ARG A 73 -5.77 -7.04 -14.37
C ARG A 73 -5.11 -5.80 -15.00
N PHE A 74 -5.51 -4.61 -14.58
CA PHE A 74 -4.97 -3.35 -15.09
C PHE A 74 -3.68 -2.95 -14.36
N SER A 75 -2.56 -2.97 -15.09
CA SER A 75 -1.25 -2.57 -14.58
C SER A 75 -1.19 -1.11 -14.06
N LEU A 76 -2.00 -0.20 -14.61
CA LEU A 76 -2.06 1.20 -14.14
C LEU A 76 -2.62 1.32 -12.73
N LEU A 77 -3.62 0.51 -12.35
CA LEU A 77 -4.20 0.54 -11.01
C LEU A 77 -3.18 0.03 -9.97
N VAL A 78 -2.43 -1.01 -10.33
CA VAL A 78 -1.33 -1.52 -9.49
C VAL A 78 -0.25 -0.45 -9.30
N LEU A 79 0.07 0.32 -10.35
CA LEU A 79 1.02 1.43 -10.27
C LEU A 79 0.51 2.58 -9.38
N ALA A 80 -0.78 2.89 -9.44
CA ALA A 80 -1.38 3.90 -8.57
C ALA A 80 -1.34 3.47 -7.09
N PHE A 81 -1.65 2.20 -6.79
CA PHE A 81 -1.48 1.65 -5.45
C PHE A 81 -0.03 1.74 -4.98
N MET A 82 0.93 1.32 -5.81
CA MET A 82 2.37 1.45 -5.51
C MET A 82 2.76 2.85 -5.08
N ALA A 83 2.33 3.85 -5.85
CA ALA A 83 2.62 5.24 -5.53
C ALA A 83 2.02 5.65 -4.18
N SER A 84 0.77 5.24 -3.90
CA SER A 84 0.12 5.50 -2.61
C SER A 84 0.83 4.80 -1.44
N LEU A 85 1.32 3.57 -1.63
CA LEU A 85 2.05 2.80 -0.62
C LEU A 85 3.43 3.41 -0.32
N ILE A 86 4.14 3.87 -1.35
CA ILE A 86 5.41 4.57 -1.19
C ILE A 86 5.20 5.90 -0.45
N LEU A 87 4.18 6.67 -0.84
CA LEU A 87 3.84 7.92 -0.16
C LEU A 87 3.54 7.67 1.31
N HIS A 88 2.75 6.63 1.61
CA HIS A 88 2.45 6.22 2.97
C HIS A 88 3.71 5.82 3.74
N MET A 89 4.60 4.99 3.16
CA MET A 89 5.86 4.60 3.77
C MET A 89 6.82 5.75 4.06
N VAL A 90 6.86 6.80 3.24
CA VAL A 90 7.72 7.97 3.47
C VAL A 90 7.11 8.89 4.51
N MET A 91 5.79 9.08 4.48
CA MET A 91 5.11 10.02 5.35
C MET A 91 4.94 9.48 6.77
N LEU A 92 4.69 8.17 6.94
CA LEU A 92 4.50 7.53 8.24
C LEU A 92 5.67 7.76 9.23
N PRO A 93 6.95 7.54 8.89
CA PRO A 93 8.06 7.83 9.78
C PRO A 93 8.24 9.33 10.06
N VAL A 94 7.89 10.21 9.11
CA VAL A 94 7.90 11.67 9.33
C VAL A 94 6.85 12.06 10.39
N PHE A 95 5.64 11.51 10.28
CA PHE A 95 4.59 11.71 11.28
C PHE A 95 4.99 11.17 12.65
N LEU A 96 5.60 9.99 12.69
CA LEU A 96 6.04 9.36 13.94
C LEU A 96 7.16 10.13 14.63
N PHE A 97 8.11 10.65 13.86
CA PHE A 97 9.18 11.49 14.38
C PHE A 97 8.62 12.76 15.02
N LEU A 98 7.64 13.41 14.37
CA LEU A 98 6.97 14.57 14.92
C LEU A 98 6.16 14.24 16.18
N ASP A 99 5.54 13.06 16.23
CA ASP A 99 4.74 12.63 17.39
C ASP A 99 5.62 12.29 18.61
N ILE A 100 6.75 11.59 18.42
CA ILE A 100 7.73 11.31 19.47
C ILE A 100 8.28 12.61 20.08
N PHE A 101 8.62 13.59 19.24
CA PHE A 101 9.19 14.87 19.69
C PHE A 101 8.18 15.77 20.40
N VAL A 102 6.89 15.68 20.05
CA VAL A 102 5.86 16.59 20.58
C VAL A 102 5.05 15.97 21.72
N TRP A 103 4.74 14.67 21.68
CA TRP A 103 3.79 14.02 22.60
C TRP A 103 4.39 12.94 23.50
N ARG A 104 5.70 12.65 23.41
CA ARG A 104 6.38 11.64 24.24
C ARG A 104 5.65 10.29 24.18
N THR A 105 5.49 9.78 22.98
CA THR A 105 4.76 8.55 22.65
C THR A 105 5.35 7.29 23.30
N ASP A 106 4.48 6.32 23.57
CA ASP A 106 4.84 5.03 24.18
C ASP A 106 5.65 4.15 23.22
N THR A 107 6.56 3.36 23.79
CA THR A 107 7.45 2.45 23.03
C THR A 107 6.70 1.40 22.19
N LEU A 108 5.45 1.10 22.53
CA LEU A 108 4.58 0.19 21.77
C LEU A 108 4.21 0.76 20.39
N ASP A 109 3.89 2.05 20.29
CA ASP A 109 3.50 2.68 19.03
C ASP A 109 4.68 2.73 18.04
N VAL A 110 5.89 2.96 18.57
CA VAL A 110 7.13 2.94 17.78
C VAL A 110 7.38 1.54 17.22
N THR A 111 7.16 0.51 18.02
CA THR A 111 7.37 -0.89 17.62
C THR A 111 6.37 -1.31 16.54
N ILE A 112 5.09 -0.98 16.71
CA ILE A 112 4.02 -1.29 15.74
C ILE A 112 4.31 -0.62 14.39
N ALA A 113 4.75 0.63 14.40
CA ALA A 113 5.07 1.33 13.17
C ALA A 113 6.32 0.78 12.47
N PHE A 114 7.33 0.34 13.24
CA PHE A 114 8.51 -0.31 12.66
C PHE A 114 8.13 -1.61 11.93
N VAL A 115 7.29 -2.44 12.57
CA VAL A 115 6.72 -3.64 11.94
C VAL A 115 5.88 -3.28 10.72
N GLY A 116 5.07 -2.22 10.79
CA GLY A 116 4.29 -1.70 9.67
C GLY A 116 5.15 -1.36 8.45
N VAL A 117 6.26 -0.65 8.64
CA VAL A 117 7.20 -0.30 7.55
C VAL A 117 7.79 -1.55 6.90
N PHE A 118 8.25 -2.53 7.69
CA PHE A 118 8.76 -3.79 7.14
C PHE A 118 7.71 -4.55 6.33
N LEU A 119 6.48 -4.59 6.84
CA LEU A 119 5.36 -5.23 6.15
C LEU A 119 5.01 -4.49 4.85
N SER A 120 5.05 -3.16 4.84
CA SER A 120 4.85 -2.34 3.64
C SER A 120 5.92 -2.62 2.57
N PHE A 121 7.19 -2.84 2.94
CA PHE A 121 8.23 -3.26 1.98
C PHE A 121 7.91 -4.63 1.36
N TYR A 122 7.44 -5.58 2.17
CA TYR A 122 7.01 -6.87 1.67
C TYR A 122 5.83 -6.74 0.70
N PHE A 123 4.82 -5.93 1.05
CA PHE A 123 3.68 -5.66 0.17
C PHE A 123 4.10 -4.98 -1.13
N LEU A 124 5.02 -4.02 -1.07
CA LEU A 124 5.57 -3.37 -2.26
C LEU A 124 6.23 -4.41 -3.19
N TRP A 125 7.02 -5.32 -2.63
CA TRP A 125 7.69 -6.35 -3.40
C TRP A 125 6.72 -7.32 -4.08
N VAL A 126 5.70 -7.81 -3.35
CA VAL A 126 4.67 -8.71 -3.90
C VAL A 126 3.89 -8.00 -5.02
N THR A 127 3.47 -6.77 -4.76
CA THR A 127 2.68 -5.99 -5.71
C THR A 127 3.49 -5.62 -6.97
N TYR A 128 4.82 -5.52 -6.84
CA TYR A 128 5.72 -5.24 -7.96
C TYR A 128 5.81 -6.43 -8.90
N SER A 129 5.87 -7.63 -8.32
CA SER A 129 5.79 -8.86 -9.11
C SER A 129 4.45 -8.93 -9.86
N PHE A 130 3.34 -8.55 -9.22
CA PHE A 130 2.01 -8.55 -9.84
C PHE A 130 1.92 -7.52 -10.98
N TYR A 131 2.44 -6.31 -10.79
CA TYR A 131 2.52 -5.30 -11.84
C TYR A 131 3.25 -5.80 -13.10
N TYR A 132 4.38 -6.49 -12.93
CA TYR A 132 5.13 -7.06 -14.06
C TYR A 132 4.35 -8.16 -14.78
N GLU A 133 3.58 -8.95 -14.04
CA GLU A 133 2.72 -9.99 -14.62
C GLU A 133 1.60 -9.36 -15.46
N CYS A 134 0.85 -8.39 -14.91
CA CYS A 134 -0.18 -7.65 -15.67
C CYS A 134 0.41 -6.92 -16.89
N LYS A 135 1.60 -6.31 -16.76
CA LYS A 135 2.26 -5.63 -17.88
C LYS A 135 2.63 -6.62 -19.00
N LYS A 136 3.08 -7.82 -18.63
CA LYS A 136 3.42 -8.87 -19.60
C LYS A 136 2.19 -9.38 -20.33
N GLU A 137 1.08 -9.62 -19.63
CA GLU A 137 -0.18 -10.05 -20.24
C GLU A 137 -0.71 -9.03 -21.24
N LYS A 138 -0.68 -7.73 -20.88
CA LYS A 138 -1.09 -6.64 -21.78
C LYS A 138 -0.26 -6.62 -23.08
N LEU A 139 1.06 -6.77 -22.97
CA LEU A 139 1.95 -6.82 -24.14
C LEU A 139 1.69 -8.03 -25.05
N ILE A 140 1.26 -9.16 -24.50
CA ILE A 140 0.88 -10.34 -25.29
C ILE A 140 -0.44 -10.06 -26.01
N GLN A 141 -1.42 -9.51 -25.30
CA GLN A 141 -2.74 -9.20 -25.85
C GLN A 141 -2.68 -8.15 -26.97
N ASP A 142 -1.88 -7.09 -26.81
CA ASP A 142 -1.65 -6.10 -27.87
C ASP A 142 -1.02 -6.77 -29.10
N ARG A 143 -0.05 -7.69 -28.91
CA ARG A 143 0.59 -8.39 -30.02
C ARG A 143 -0.34 -9.32 -30.79
N VAL A 144 -1.28 -9.97 -30.10
CA VAL A 144 -2.31 -10.81 -30.73
C VAL A 144 -3.28 -9.96 -31.55
N ARG A 145 -3.72 -8.82 -31.01
CA ARG A 145 -4.62 -7.90 -31.71
C ARG A 145 -4.00 -7.38 -33.02
N PHE A 146 -2.72 -6.99 -32.98
CA PHE A 146 -1.98 -6.59 -34.19
C PHE A 146 -1.81 -7.71 -35.24
N GLN A 147 -1.94 -8.99 -34.88
CA GLN A 147 -1.92 -10.09 -35.85
C GLN A 147 -3.28 -10.38 -36.48
N GLU A 148 -4.39 -10.01 -35.83
CA GLU A 148 -5.75 -10.17 -36.39
C GLU A 148 -6.13 -9.02 -37.34
N ASP A 149 -5.45 -7.88 -37.24
CA ASP A 149 -5.66 -6.70 -38.09
C ASP A 149 -4.86 -6.73 -39.42
N ILE A 150 -4.13 -7.81 -39.73
CA ILE A 150 -3.35 -8.04 -40.98
C ILE A 150 -3.95 -9.20 -41.76
#